data_AF-A0A9J7F0M6-F1
#
_entry.id   AF-A0A9J7F0M6-F1
#
_cell.length_a   1.000
_cell.length_b   1.000
_cell.length_c   1.000
_cell.angle_alpha   90.00
_cell.angle_beta   90.00
_cell.angle_gamma   90.00
#
_symmetry.space_group_name_H-M   'P 1'
#
loop_
_entity.id
_entity.type
_entity.pdbx_description
1 polymer ?
#
loop_
_entity_poly.entity_id
_entity_poly.type
_entity_poly.pdbx_seq_one_letter_code
_entity_poly.pdbx_strand_id
1 'polypeptide(L)'
;MSAIKSFSDHTECGRLEVHLVGGFSDDRQLSQKLTHQLLSEFDKQDDDIHLVTLCVTELNDREENENHFPIIYGIAVNIKTAEIYRASFQDHGPEEQLRAARALAGGPMISIYDAKTEQLRIGPYSWTPFPHVDFWLQQDDKQILENLSTSPLAEPPHFVEHIRSTLMFLKRFPSPANILFPGNKALLYKKNEDGLWEKISPGN
;
A
#
# COMPACT_ATOMS: atom_id res chain seq x y z
N MET A 1 -11.11 -7.91 -9.94
CA MET A 1 -10.87 -8.65 -11.20
C MET A 1 -10.67 -7.78 -12.44
N SER A 2 -11.31 -6.61 -12.58
CA SER A 2 -11.26 -5.79 -13.81
C SER A 2 -9.86 -5.44 -14.33
N ALA A 3 -8.87 -5.19 -13.46
CA ALA A 3 -7.52 -4.81 -13.88
C ALA A 3 -6.74 -5.92 -14.59
N ILE A 4 -6.94 -7.19 -14.19
CA ILE A 4 -6.35 -8.33 -14.91
C ILE A 4 -7.19 -8.64 -16.14
N LYS A 5 -8.52 -8.58 -16.01
CA LYS A 5 -9.43 -8.86 -17.13
C LYS A 5 -9.25 -7.92 -18.32
N SER A 6 -8.82 -6.66 -18.09
CA SER A 6 -8.54 -5.72 -19.18
C SER A 6 -7.39 -6.14 -20.11
N PHE A 7 -6.64 -7.19 -19.76
CA PHE A 7 -5.60 -7.80 -20.59
C PHE A 7 -5.95 -9.24 -21.01
N SER A 8 -7.01 -9.85 -20.44
CA SER A 8 -7.32 -11.27 -20.64
C SER A 8 -8.21 -11.56 -21.84
N ASP A 9 -8.84 -10.55 -22.45
CA ASP A 9 -9.69 -10.73 -23.65
C ASP A 9 -8.93 -11.30 -24.87
N HIS A 10 -7.61 -11.47 -24.76
CA HIS A 10 -6.72 -11.93 -25.83
C HIS A 10 -5.81 -13.12 -25.45
N THR A 11 -6.03 -13.78 -24.31
CA THR A 11 -5.16 -14.88 -23.86
C THR A 11 -5.88 -16.22 -23.87
N GLU A 12 -5.57 -17.07 -24.86
CA GLU A 12 -6.06 -18.47 -24.95
C GLU A 12 -5.32 -19.44 -24.02
N CYS A 13 -4.28 -18.97 -23.31
CA CYS A 13 -3.38 -19.80 -22.51
C CYS A 13 -3.22 -19.27 -21.09
N GLY A 14 -3.02 -20.18 -20.12
CA GLY A 14 -2.76 -19.86 -18.72
C GLY A 14 -3.98 -20.02 -17.83
N ARG A 15 -3.87 -19.54 -16.58
CA ARG A 15 -4.94 -19.52 -15.57
C ARG A 15 -4.71 -18.38 -14.59
N LEU A 16 -5.72 -18.06 -13.78
CA LEU A 16 -5.60 -17.07 -12.73
C LEU A 16 -4.99 -17.71 -11.48
N GLU A 17 -3.87 -17.16 -11.02
CA GLU A 17 -3.19 -17.59 -9.79
C GLU A 17 -3.21 -16.43 -8.78
N VAL A 18 -3.56 -16.73 -7.53
CA VAL A 18 -3.59 -15.76 -6.43
C VAL A 18 -2.64 -16.18 -5.31
N HIS A 19 -1.95 -15.17 -4.76
CA HIS A 19 -0.97 -15.32 -3.70
C HIS A 19 -1.29 -14.33 -2.59
N LEU A 20 -1.47 -14.82 -1.37
CA LEU A 20 -1.78 -14.04 -0.18
C LEU A 20 -0.65 -14.23 0.84
N VAL A 21 -0.02 -13.12 1.24
CA VAL A 21 1.08 -13.10 2.22
C VAL A 21 0.91 -11.91 3.15
N GLY A 22 1.10 -12.11 4.46
CA GLY A 22 1.09 -11.03 5.45
C GLY A 22 0.10 -11.23 6.60
N GLY A 23 0.07 -10.28 7.53
CA GLY A 23 -0.62 -10.46 8.81
C GLY A 23 0.12 -11.44 9.72
N PHE A 24 -0.39 -11.61 10.93
CA PHE A 24 0.14 -12.50 11.97
C PHE A 24 -0.98 -12.85 12.96
N SER A 25 -0.69 -13.57 14.03
CA SER A 25 -1.66 -13.86 15.08
C SER A 25 -1.84 -12.65 16.01
N ASP A 26 -2.45 -11.58 15.49
CA ASP A 26 -2.63 -10.33 16.24
C ASP A 26 -3.80 -10.37 17.24
N ASP A 27 -3.62 -9.73 18.40
CA ASP A 27 -4.60 -9.69 19.51
C ASP A 27 -5.99 -9.18 19.09
N ARG A 28 -6.06 -8.36 18.04
CA ARG A 28 -7.28 -7.70 17.56
C ARG A 28 -7.98 -8.51 16.46
N GLN A 29 -7.47 -9.69 16.10
CA GLN A 29 -7.97 -10.58 15.05
C GLN A 29 -8.15 -9.89 13.68
N LEU A 30 -7.37 -8.83 13.42
CA LEU A 30 -7.46 -8.06 12.18
C LEU A 30 -6.95 -8.87 10.99
N SER A 31 -5.84 -9.59 11.16
CA SER A 31 -5.25 -10.44 10.12
C SER A 31 -6.18 -11.59 9.74
N GLN A 32 -6.76 -12.25 10.75
CA GLN A 32 -7.72 -13.34 10.54
C GLN A 32 -8.97 -12.84 9.83
N LYS A 33 -9.53 -11.70 10.27
CA LYS A 33 -10.69 -11.08 9.64
C LYS A 33 -10.42 -10.72 8.18
N LEU A 34 -9.29 -10.10 7.89
CA LEU A 34 -8.91 -9.73 6.53
C LEU A 34 -8.69 -10.96 5.64
N THR A 35 -8.05 -12.00 6.17
CA THR A 35 -7.84 -13.28 5.48
C THR A 35 -9.18 -13.90 5.08
N HIS A 36 -10.13 -13.98 6.03
CA HIS A 36 -11.46 -14.51 5.75
C HIS A 36 -12.20 -13.69 4.68
N GLN A 37 -12.14 -12.36 4.78
CA GLN A 37 -12.76 -11.47 3.80
C GLN A 37 -12.17 -11.66 2.40
N LEU A 38 -10.84 -11.68 2.27
CA LEU A 38 -10.17 -11.87 0.98
C LEU A 38 -10.52 -13.22 0.36
N LEU A 39 -10.42 -14.31 1.12
CA LEU A 39 -10.77 -15.65 0.63
C LEU A 39 -12.24 -15.72 0.20
N SER A 40 -13.16 -15.16 1.00
CA SER A 40 -14.59 -15.15 0.66
C SER A 40 -14.89 -14.32 -0.60
N GLU A 41 -14.24 -13.17 -0.78
CA GLU A 41 -14.47 -12.34 -1.97
C GLU A 41 -13.87 -12.94 -3.25
N PHE A 42 -12.75 -13.67 -3.15
CA PHE A 42 -12.19 -14.41 -4.29
C PHE A 42 -13.01 -15.65 -4.65
N ASP A 43 -13.52 -16.39 -3.66
CA ASP A 43 -14.37 -17.58 -3.86
C ASP A 43 -15.71 -17.25 -4.56
N LYS A 44 -16.18 -16.01 -4.43
CA LYS A 44 -17.41 -15.52 -5.09
C LYS A 44 -17.21 -15.12 -6.55
N GLN A 45 -15.99 -15.12 -7.09
CA GLN A 45 -15.76 -14.74 -8.48
C GLN A 45 -16.24 -15.85 -9.42
N ASP A 46 -16.75 -15.48 -10.59
CA ASP A 46 -17.18 -16.46 -11.61
C ASP A 46 -16.01 -17.20 -12.28
N ASP A 47 -14.80 -16.63 -12.22
CA ASP A 47 -13.60 -17.24 -12.82
C ASP A 47 -12.93 -18.21 -11.85
N ASP A 48 -12.33 -19.27 -12.39
CA ASP A 48 -11.48 -20.18 -11.62
C ASP A 48 -10.19 -19.46 -11.17
N ILE A 49 -10.09 -19.18 -9.87
CA ILE A 49 -8.93 -18.56 -9.24
C ILE A 49 -8.19 -19.61 -8.42
N HIS A 50 -6.97 -19.95 -8.82
CA HIS A 50 -6.16 -20.93 -8.13
C HIS A 50 -5.36 -20.27 -7.00
N LEU A 51 -5.64 -20.65 -5.74
CA LEU A 51 -4.84 -20.25 -4.60
C LEU A 51 -3.49 -21.00 -4.61
N VAL A 52 -2.41 -20.29 -4.94
CA VAL A 52 -1.06 -20.85 -5.09
C VAL A 52 -0.19 -20.60 -3.87
N THR A 53 -0.36 -19.47 -3.19
CA THR A 53 0.36 -19.18 -1.95
C THR A 53 -0.58 -18.62 -0.90
N LEU A 54 -0.55 -19.22 0.28
CA LEU A 54 -1.25 -18.75 1.47
C LEU A 54 -0.26 -18.77 2.65
N CYS A 55 0.34 -17.62 2.95
CA CYS A 55 1.24 -17.43 4.09
C CYS A 55 0.78 -16.19 4.86
N VAL A 56 -0.36 -16.34 5.54
CA VAL A 56 -1.06 -15.25 6.23
C VAL A 56 -1.41 -15.63 7.66
N THR A 57 -1.69 -14.62 8.49
CA THR A 57 -2.16 -14.80 9.88
C THR A 57 -1.26 -15.79 10.63
N GLU A 58 -1.76 -16.93 11.09
CA GLU A 58 -1.01 -17.92 11.86
C GLU A 58 0.15 -18.55 11.07
N LEU A 59 0.04 -18.61 9.74
CA LEU A 59 1.09 -19.16 8.87
C LEU A 59 2.26 -18.19 8.68
N ASN A 60 2.09 -16.93 9.08
CA ASN A 60 3.11 -15.90 9.02
C ASN A 60 3.47 -15.39 10.43
N ASP A 61 3.09 -16.11 11.48
CA ASP A 61 3.30 -15.69 12.86
C ASP A 61 4.62 -16.20 13.46
N ARG A 62 5.27 -15.37 14.27
CA ARG A 62 6.31 -15.79 15.22
C ARG A 62 6.05 -15.17 16.58
N GLU A 63 6.44 -15.90 17.62
CA GLU A 63 6.33 -15.44 19.00
C GLU A 63 7.72 -15.12 19.58
N GLU A 64 7.86 -13.95 20.19
CA GLU A 64 9.05 -13.53 20.92
C GLU A 64 8.63 -12.89 22.25
N ASN A 65 9.06 -13.48 23.38
CA ASN A 65 8.70 -13.02 24.72
C ASN A 65 7.18 -12.84 24.92
N GLU A 66 6.39 -13.85 24.55
CA GLU A 66 4.91 -13.84 24.63
C GLU A 66 4.23 -12.77 23.74
N ASN A 67 4.97 -12.12 22.83
CA ASN A 67 4.44 -11.18 21.87
C ASN A 67 4.50 -11.78 20.46
N HIS A 68 3.45 -11.56 19.68
CA HIS A 68 3.32 -12.08 18.32
C HIS A 68 3.73 -11.04 17.27
N PHE A 69 4.39 -11.51 16.21
CA PHE A 69 4.93 -10.67 15.13
C PHE A 69 4.82 -11.38 13.78
N PRO A 70 4.69 -10.64 12.67
CA PRO A 70 4.78 -11.24 11.35
C PRO A 70 6.22 -11.65 11.02
N ILE A 71 6.39 -12.82 10.40
CA ILE A 71 7.66 -13.29 9.86
C ILE A 71 8.00 -12.52 8.56
N ILE A 72 7.01 -12.37 7.67
CA ILE A 72 7.14 -11.68 6.39
C ILE A 72 6.43 -10.32 6.46
N TYR A 73 7.20 -9.25 6.31
CA TYR A 73 6.70 -7.87 6.21
C TYR A 73 6.58 -7.37 4.76
N GLY A 74 7.33 -7.96 3.82
CA GLY A 74 7.38 -7.50 2.44
C GLY A 74 7.78 -8.60 1.47
N ILE A 75 7.22 -8.52 0.26
CA ILE A 75 7.51 -9.41 -0.85
C ILE A 75 7.76 -8.59 -2.13
N ALA A 76 8.48 -9.19 -3.07
CA ALA A 76 8.59 -8.72 -4.45
C ALA A 76 8.07 -9.80 -5.40
N VAL A 77 7.57 -9.37 -6.56
CA VAL A 77 7.15 -10.25 -7.65
C VAL A 77 7.89 -9.85 -8.91
N ASN A 78 8.65 -10.78 -9.50
CA ASN A 78 9.28 -10.56 -10.79
C ASN A 78 8.26 -10.83 -11.90
N ILE A 79 7.83 -9.77 -12.59
CA ILE A 79 6.79 -9.84 -13.62
C ILE A 79 7.18 -10.75 -14.81
N LYS A 80 8.47 -10.92 -15.10
CA LYS A 80 8.93 -11.76 -16.22
C LYS A 80 8.96 -13.24 -15.88
N THR A 81 9.35 -13.59 -14.65
CA THR A 81 9.56 -14.99 -14.22
C THR A 81 8.44 -15.51 -13.35
N ALA A 82 7.53 -14.64 -12.89
CA ALA A 82 6.49 -14.91 -11.90
C ALA A 82 7.01 -15.34 -10.51
N GLU A 83 8.31 -15.21 -10.24
CA GLU A 83 8.90 -15.54 -8.95
C GLU A 83 8.46 -14.57 -7.86
N ILE A 84 8.04 -15.11 -6.71
CA ILE A 84 7.67 -14.37 -5.51
C ILE A 84 8.68 -14.68 -4.42
N TYR A 85 9.26 -13.64 -3.82
CA TYR A 85 10.29 -13.78 -2.79
C TYR A 85 10.19 -12.68 -1.74
N ARG A 86 10.71 -12.96 -0.54
CA ARG A 86 10.79 -11.98 0.56
C ARG A 86 11.70 -10.82 0.16
N ALA A 87 11.25 -9.59 0.41
CA ALA A 87 11.99 -8.40 0.05
C ALA A 87 11.75 -7.25 1.03
N SER A 88 12.72 -6.35 1.13
CA SER A 88 12.63 -5.07 1.80
C SER A 88 13.07 -3.98 0.83
N PHE A 89 12.41 -2.83 0.86
CA PHE A 89 12.68 -1.72 -0.05
C PHE A 89 13.16 -0.52 0.76
N GLN A 90 14.20 0.16 0.29
CA GLN A 90 14.67 1.42 0.89
C GLN A 90 14.11 2.64 0.13
N ASP A 91 13.89 2.49 -1.18
CA ASP A 91 13.29 3.52 -2.03
C ASP A 91 11.83 3.16 -2.33
N HIS A 92 10.90 3.93 -1.75
CA HIS A 92 9.46 3.81 -1.94
C HIS A 92 8.86 4.92 -2.82
N GLY A 93 9.72 5.76 -3.38
CA GLY A 93 9.33 6.93 -4.16
C GLY A 93 8.71 6.58 -5.53
N PRO A 94 8.20 7.59 -6.25
CA PRO A 94 8.12 9.01 -5.88
C PRO A 94 6.86 9.32 -5.06
N GLU A 95 6.77 10.57 -4.57
CA GLU A 95 5.59 11.13 -3.87
C GLU A 95 5.15 10.30 -2.64
N GLU A 96 6.10 9.67 -1.94
CA GLU A 96 5.83 8.75 -0.82
C GLU A 96 4.94 9.42 0.25
N GLN A 97 5.32 10.60 0.72
CA GLN A 97 4.59 11.33 1.77
C GLN A 97 3.18 11.77 1.32
N LEU A 98 3.02 12.17 0.06
CA LEU A 98 1.71 12.52 -0.50
C LEU A 98 0.79 11.29 -0.57
N ARG A 99 1.34 10.14 -0.97
CA ARG A 99 0.61 8.86 -1.05
C ARG A 99 0.25 8.34 0.35
N ALA A 100 1.18 8.43 1.31
CA ALA A 100 0.94 8.07 2.70
C ALA A 100 -0.13 8.97 3.34
N ALA A 101 -0.04 10.29 3.13
CA ALA A 101 -1.02 11.26 3.62
C ALA A 101 -2.43 10.98 3.08
N ARG A 102 -2.55 10.64 1.79
CA ARG A 102 -3.83 10.23 1.20
C ARG A 102 -4.43 9.03 1.93
N ALA A 103 -3.63 8.00 2.19
CA ALA A 103 -4.09 6.80 2.88
C ALA A 103 -4.49 7.10 4.33
N LEU A 104 -3.66 7.84 5.07
CA LEU A 104 -3.93 8.22 6.46
C LEU A 104 -5.17 9.12 6.59
N ALA A 105 -5.45 9.96 5.59
CA ALA A 105 -6.66 10.77 5.51
C ALA A 105 -7.93 9.98 5.08
N GLY A 106 -7.83 8.65 4.92
CA GLY A 106 -8.97 7.78 4.61
C GLY A 106 -9.28 7.62 3.13
N GLY A 107 -8.32 7.89 2.24
CA GLY A 107 -8.50 7.67 0.81
C GLY A 107 -8.72 6.18 0.46
N PRO A 108 -9.64 5.85 -0.46
CA PRO A 108 -9.88 4.46 -0.86
C PRO A 108 -8.71 3.89 -1.69
N MET A 109 -8.73 2.56 -1.87
CA MET A 109 -7.85 1.85 -2.79
C MET A 109 -7.94 2.44 -4.21
N ILE A 110 -6.79 2.58 -4.88
CA ILE A 110 -6.67 3.14 -6.23
C ILE A 110 -5.66 2.36 -7.06
N SER A 111 -5.87 2.34 -8.39
CA SER A 111 -4.81 1.97 -9.32
C SER A 111 -3.88 3.17 -9.56
N ILE A 112 -2.57 2.95 -9.51
CA ILE A 112 -1.56 4.01 -9.62
C ILE A 112 -0.72 3.92 -10.90
N TYR A 113 -0.78 2.81 -11.64
CA TYR A 113 0.10 2.58 -12.78
C TYR A 113 -0.70 2.25 -14.04
N ASP A 114 -0.37 2.94 -15.14
CA ASP A 114 -0.87 2.66 -16.47
C ASP A 114 0.20 1.93 -17.28
N ALA A 115 0.02 0.62 -17.45
CA ALA A 115 0.96 -0.22 -18.18
C ALA A 115 1.00 0.07 -19.69
N LYS A 116 -0.08 0.65 -20.28
CA LYS A 116 -0.10 0.94 -21.73
C LYS A 116 0.80 2.13 -22.07
N THR A 117 0.81 3.13 -21.21
CA THR A 117 1.64 4.33 -21.38
C THR A 117 2.93 4.27 -20.58
N GLU A 118 3.10 3.24 -19.75
CA GLU A 118 4.19 3.03 -18.80
C GLU A 118 4.33 4.17 -17.77
N GLN A 119 3.21 4.73 -17.34
CA GLN A 119 3.17 5.91 -16.46
C GLN A 119 2.67 5.56 -15.07
N LEU A 120 3.42 6.01 -14.05
CA LEU A 120 2.89 6.14 -12.70
C LEU A 120 2.09 7.45 -12.62
N ARG A 121 0.83 7.34 -12.18
CA ARG A 121 -0.15 8.43 -12.11
C ARG A 121 -0.52 8.69 -10.66
N ILE A 122 -0.04 9.79 -10.09
CA ILE A 122 -0.30 10.17 -8.71
C ILE A 122 -1.32 11.31 -8.69
N GLY A 123 -2.47 11.07 -8.06
CA GLY A 123 -3.54 12.07 -7.95
C GLY A 123 -4.39 12.24 -9.20
N PRO A 124 -5.19 13.32 -9.26
CA PRO A 124 -5.35 14.32 -8.20
C PRO A 124 -5.97 13.71 -6.93
N TYR A 125 -5.48 14.12 -5.76
CA TYR A 125 -6.03 13.73 -4.47
C TYR A 125 -6.72 14.91 -3.80
N SER A 126 -7.74 14.59 -3.00
CA SER A 126 -8.46 15.55 -2.19
C SER A 126 -8.76 14.91 -0.83
N TRP A 127 -8.65 15.72 0.21
CA TRP A 127 -9.04 15.36 1.57
C TRP A 127 -9.42 16.64 2.33
N THR A 128 -10.12 16.46 3.44
CA THR A 128 -10.35 17.51 4.43
C THR A 128 -9.21 17.56 5.45
N PRO A 129 -9.05 18.68 6.19
CA PRO A 129 -7.99 18.78 7.20
C PRO A 129 -8.01 17.61 8.17
N PHE A 130 -6.84 17.02 8.45
CA PHE A 130 -6.73 15.88 9.35
C PHE A 130 -7.08 16.30 10.79
N PRO A 131 -8.03 15.63 11.46
CA PRO A 131 -8.46 16.01 12.80
C PRO A 131 -7.31 16.03 13.80
N HIS A 132 -7.19 17.12 14.57
CA HIS A 132 -6.23 17.24 15.67
C HIS A 132 -4.76 16.97 15.29
N VAL A 133 -4.36 17.29 14.05
CA VAL A 133 -2.99 17.02 13.55
C VAL A 133 -1.89 17.59 14.45
N ASP A 134 -2.07 18.81 14.99
CA ASP A 134 -1.11 19.43 15.90
C ASP A 134 -0.99 18.69 17.24
N PHE A 135 -2.11 18.17 17.76
CA PHE A 135 -2.12 17.38 18.98
C PHE A 135 -1.34 16.08 18.78
N TRP A 136 -1.59 15.36 17.68
CA TRP A 136 -0.90 14.11 17.37
C TRP A 136 0.61 14.30 17.18
N LEU A 137 1.02 15.39 16.53
CA LEU A 137 2.45 15.72 16.35
C LEU A 137 3.18 15.97 17.67
N GLN A 138 2.47 16.35 18.73
CA GLN A 138 3.03 16.60 20.07
C GLN A 138 3.05 15.35 20.96
N GLN A 139 2.38 14.26 20.57
CA GLN A 139 2.36 13.03 21.36
C GLN A 139 3.72 12.35 21.36
N ASP A 140 3.99 11.56 22.40
CA ASP A 140 5.15 10.67 22.44
C ASP A 140 4.97 9.46 21.49
N ASP A 141 6.04 8.71 21.28
CA ASP A 141 6.07 7.60 20.33
C ASP A 141 5.12 6.46 20.74
N LYS A 142 4.95 6.25 22.04
CA LYS A 142 4.04 5.24 22.58
C LYS A 142 2.59 5.58 22.25
N GLN A 143 2.17 6.83 22.47
CA GLN A 143 0.83 7.29 22.13
C GLN A 143 0.56 7.23 20.62
N ILE A 144 1.56 7.52 19.78
CA ILE A 144 1.43 7.36 18.33
C ILE A 144 1.23 5.89 17.96
N LEU A 145 2.04 4.98 18.50
CA LEU A 145 1.88 3.55 18.26
C LEU A 145 0.51 3.05 18.73
N GLU A 146 0.12 3.31 19.97
CA GLU A 146 -1.12 2.78 20.55
C GLU A 146 -2.39 3.25 19.81
N ASN A 147 -2.39 4.48 19.29
CA ASN A 147 -3.58 5.10 18.71
C ASN A 147 -3.60 5.18 17.18
N LEU A 148 -2.43 5.19 16.52
CA LEU A 148 -2.32 5.34 15.06
C LEU A 148 -1.80 4.09 14.35
N SER A 149 -1.40 3.04 15.10
CA SER A 149 -1.13 1.70 14.57
C SER A 149 -2.27 0.71 14.86
N THR A 150 -2.42 -0.26 13.97
CA THR A 150 -3.28 -1.42 14.19
C THR A 150 -2.68 -2.45 15.14
N SER A 151 -1.35 -2.48 15.28
CA SER A 151 -0.59 -3.48 16.05
C SER A 151 0.67 -2.84 16.71
N PRO A 152 0.50 -2.10 17.81
CA PRO A 152 1.52 -1.20 18.38
C PRO A 152 2.88 -1.85 18.68
N LEU A 153 2.90 -3.14 19.05
CA LEU A 153 4.13 -3.86 19.37
C LEU A 153 4.81 -4.46 18.14
N ALA A 154 4.08 -4.68 17.03
CA ALA A 154 4.55 -5.41 15.86
C ALA A 154 4.99 -4.51 14.69
N GLU A 155 4.91 -3.19 14.85
CA GLU A 155 5.31 -2.24 13.83
C GLU A 155 6.83 -2.22 13.59
N PRO A 156 7.29 -1.94 12.36
CA PRO A 156 8.71 -1.75 12.09
C PRO A 156 9.32 -0.59 12.89
N PRO A 157 10.65 -0.59 13.15
CA PRO A 157 11.32 0.43 13.95
C PRO A 157 11.11 1.88 13.47
N HIS A 158 10.86 2.08 12.18
CA HIS A 158 10.69 3.41 11.56
C HIS A 158 9.23 3.87 11.47
N PHE A 159 8.28 3.12 12.03
CA PHE A 159 6.85 3.43 11.91
C PHE A 159 6.51 4.83 12.42
N VAL A 160 6.94 5.18 13.63
CA VAL A 160 6.59 6.47 14.24
C VAL A 160 7.19 7.64 13.46
N GLU A 161 8.43 7.50 12.98
CA GLU A 161 9.08 8.50 12.13
C GLU A 161 8.28 8.72 10.83
N HIS A 162 7.81 7.64 10.20
CA HIS A 162 6.97 7.71 9.00
C HIS A 162 5.62 8.38 9.28
N ILE A 163 4.95 8.05 10.40
CA ILE A 163 3.68 8.67 10.78
C ILE A 163 3.87 10.16 11.07
N ARG A 164 4.94 10.56 11.78
CA ARG A 164 5.23 11.98 12.06
C ARG A 164 5.46 12.77 10.78
N SER A 165 6.25 12.24 9.84
CA SER A 165 6.46 12.89 8.54
C SER A 165 5.15 13.02 7.74
N THR A 166 4.31 11.99 7.78
CA THR A 166 2.98 12.00 7.13
C THR A 166 2.04 13.04 7.77
N LEU A 167 1.97 13.12 9.10
CA LEU A 167 1.19 14.13 9.83
C LEU A 167 1.69 15.55 9.53
N MET A 168 3.01 15.75 9.45
CA MET A 168 3.59 17.03 9.04
C MET A 168 3.17 17.40 7.61
N PHE A 169 3.11 16.44 6.69
CA PHE A 169 2.60 16.66 5.34
C PHE A 169 1.12 17.08 5.34
N LEU A 170 0.27 16.39 6.11
CA LEU A 170 -1.14 16.71 6.26
C LEU A 170 -1.37 18.09 6.89
N LYS A 171 -0.55 18.47 7.89
CA LYS A 171 -0.57 19.80 8.49
C LYS A 171 -0.20 20.88 7.46
N ARG A 172 0.81 20.63 6.62
CA ARG A 172 1.26 21.56 5.58
C ARG A 172 0.26 21.70 4.43
N PHE A 173 -0.42 20.60 4.07
CA PHE A 173 -1.37 20.54 2.96
C PHE A 173 -2.74 20.04 3.42
N PRO A 174 -3.50 20.84 4.19
CA PRO A 174 -4.80 20.42 4.73
C PRO A 174 -5.89 20.28 3.66
N SER A 175 -5.69 20.87 2.48
CA SER A 175 -6.52 20.68 1.28
C SER A 175 -5.63 20.71 0.03
N PRO A 176 -5.18 19.55 -0.47
CA PRO A 176 -4.10 19.48 -1.47
C PRO A 176 -4.57 19.71 -2.91
N ALA A 177 -5.86 19.55 -3.20
CA ALA A 177 -6.37 19.42 -4.57
C ALA A 177 -5.91 20.56 -5.49
N ASN A 178 -6.06 21.81 -5.05
CA ASN A 178 -5.71 22.97 -5.85
C ASN A 178 -4.24 23.41 -5.72
N ILE A 179 -3.52 22.90 -4.72
CA ILE A 179 -2.14 23.29 -4.40
C ILE A 179 -1.14 22.35 -5.07
N LEU A 180 -1.35 21.04 -4.91
CA LEU A 180 -0.45 20.00 -5.39
C LEU A 180 -0.80 19.51 -6.81
N PHE A 181 -2.03 19.77 -7.27
CA PHE A 181 -2.51 19.32 -8.58
C PHE A 181 -3.09 20.49 -9.40
N PRO A 182 -2.24 21.40 -9.94
CA PRO A 182 -2.70 22.49 -10.77
C PRO A 182 -3.56 22.01 -11.94
N GLY A 183 -4.74 22.61 -12.12
CA GLY A 183 -5.69 22.21 -13.17
C GLY A 183 -6.31 20.83 -12.96
N ASN A 184 -6.29 20.31 -11.73
CA ASN A 184 -6.80 18.98 -11.37
C ASN A 184 -6.13 17.85 -12.19
N LYS A 185 -4.85 18.01 -12.51
CA LYS A 185 -4.06 17.05 -13.28
C LYS A 185 -3.22 16.18 -12.35
N ALA A 186 -3.15 14.89 -12.66
CA ALA A 186 -2.26 13.95 -11.98
C ALA A 186 -0.79 14.33 -12.19
N LEU A 187 0.04 14.02 -11.21
CA LEU A 187 1.50 14.02 -11.37
C LEU A 187 1.89 12.74 -12.09
N LEU A 188 2.61 12.88 -13.20
CA LEU A 188 2.98 11.76 -14.07
C LEU A 188 4.48 11.48 -13.93
N TYR A 189 4.83 10.21 -13.82
CA TYR A 189 6.21 9.74 -13.71
C TYR A 189 6.46 8.58 -14.68
N LYS A 190 7.67 8.51 -15.23
CA LYS A 190 8.16 7.42 -16.09
C LYS A 190 9.52 6.94 -15.63
N LYS A 191 9.90 5.72 -16.03
CA LYS A 191 11.27 5.25 -15.84
C LYS A 191 12.20 5.93 -16.84
N ASN A 192 13.33 6.43 -16.36
CA ASN A 192 14.44 6.88 -17.21
C ASN A 192 15.30 5.68 -17.66
N GLU A 193 16.37 5.93 -18.41
CA GLU A 193 17.28 4.89 -18.92
C GLU A 193 17.96 4.07 -17.80
N ASP A 194 18.16 4.66 -16.62
CA ASP A 194 18.73 4.01 -15.43
C ASP A 194 17.69 3.22 -14.61
N GLY A 195 16.42 3.24 -15.02
CA GLY A 195 15.34 2.58 -14.29
C GLY A 195 14.87 3.34 -13.04
N LEU A 196 15.21 4.62 -12.90
CA LEU A 196 14.73 5.51 -11.83
C LEU A 196 13.46 6.24 -12.27
N TRP A 197 12.62 6.64 -11.31
CA TRP A 197 11.41 7.41 -11.62
C TRP A 197 11.74 8.89 -11.87
N GLU A 198 11.32 9.40 -13.02
CA GLU A 198 11.46 10.80 -13.42
C GLU A 198 10.09 11.43 -13.68
N LYS A 199 9.90 12.66 -13.20
CA LYS A 199 8.65 13.41 -13.37
C LYS A 199 8.51 13.88 -14.81
N ILE A 200 7.37 13.62 -15.42
CA ILE A 200 7.04 14.09 -16.77
C ILE A 200 6.34 15.45 -16.63
N SER A 201 6.90 16.48 -17.25
CA SER A 201 6.20 17.76 -17.39
C SER A 201 4.95 17.55 -18.25
N PRO A 202 3.80 18.15 -17.90
CA PRO A 202 2.68 18.20 -18.83
C PRO A 202 3.19 18.90 -20.10
N GLY A 203 3.17 18.21 -21.23
CA GLY A 203 3.55 18.81 -22.52
C GLY A 203 2.74 20.09 -22.75
N ASN A 204 3.41 21.13 -23.25
CA ASN A 204 2.75 22.32 -23.78
C ASN A 204 1.80 21.95 -24.92
#